data_AF-A0A258E3Z6-F1
#
_entry.id   AF-A0A258E3Z6-F1
#
_cell.length_a   1.000
_cell.length_b   1.000
_cell.length_c   1.000
_cell.angle_alpha   90.00
_cell.angle_beta   90.00
_cell.angle_gamma   90.00
#
_symmetry.space_group_name_H-M   'P 1'
#
loop_
_entity.id
_entity.type
_entity.pdbx_description
1 polymer ?
#
loop_
_entity_poly.entity_id
_entity_poly.type
_entity_poly.pdbx_seq_one_letter_code
_entity_poly.pdbx_strand_id
1 'polypeptide(L)'
;MIYRLFIFATYFLFWANPNLAQSIDSLFVEVDQTPIEDSTERERYVPTLDEFLTKGKQFTIQTNQIRLELIGFLDTAEFASEIPEMSETLTALQTRLESPNSRFNLRYINALELILENIQIQSDEFGASLNGQLRRLRTLDSLVHTMKDDKIFQFRMRDTLLLPGFGDEFLELKAKIAHVDSLILTNELISAKYQSQLNSIGTTLLELNQLTKNNRKEMERGLLSKEINYIWESNLISTPKSIFQITQESLQLNLLLLYRHLRANILALLFSLALFFGFHYLITLQVREIREKKDYGQLILERVRFFTHSPI
;
A
#
# COMPACT_ATOMS: atom_id res chain seq x y z
N MET A 1 -3.55 -48.20 19.24
CA MET A 1 -4.55 -49.25 18.93
C MET A 1 -5.71 -48.56 18.21
N ILE A 2 -5.52 -48.22 16.94
CA ILE A 2 -6.14 -48.82 15.74
C ILE A 2 -7.66 -48.54 15.66
N TYR A 3 -8.01 -47.46 14.96
CA TYR A 3 -9.23 -47.30 14.16
C TYR A 3 -8.80 -46.45 12.95
N ARG A 4 -8.31 -47.03 11.84
CA ARG A 4 -9.07 -47.56 10.67
C ARG A 4 -10.16 -46.57 10.26
N LEU A 5 -9.98 -45.70 9.25
CA LEU A 5 -9.70 -46.00 7.83
C LEU A 5 -10.78 -46.94 7.28
N PHE A 6 -11.97 -46.41 6.99
CA PHE A 6 -12.98 -46.96 6.07
C PHE A 6 -14.18 -46.00 6.07
N ILE A 7 -14.45 -45.36 4.93
CA ILE A 7 -15.76 -45.01 4.32
C ILE A 7 -15.40 -44.12 3.13
N PHE A 8 -14.95 -44.79 2.07
CA PHE A 8 -14.75 -44.23 0.73
C PHE A 8 -15.28 -45.31 -0.23
N ALA A 9 -16.61 -45.48 -0.27
CA ALA A 9 -17.35 -46.27 -1.26
C ALA A 9 -18.82 -46.44 -0.85
N THR A 10 -19.66 -45.40 -1.02
CA THR A 10 -21.12 -45.57 -1.09
C THR A 10 -21.74 -44.42 -1.89
N TYR A 11 -21.47 -44.36 -3.19
CA TYR A 11 -22.30 -43.60 -4.15
C TYR A 11 -22.24 -44.28 -5.52
N PHE A 12 -22.73 -45.51 -5.58
CA PHE A 12 -23.07 -46.17 -6.84
C PHE A 12 -24.05 -47.29 -6.51
N LEU A 13 -25.36 -46.99 -6.52
CA LEU A 13 -26.45 -47.90 -6.90
C LEU A 13 -27.82 -47.28 -6.58
N PHE A 14 -28.70 -47.36 -7.58
CA PHE A 14 -30.17 -47.41 -7.50
C PHE A 14 -30.95 -46.11 -7.23
N TRP A 15 -31.58 -45.57 -8.28
CA TRP A 15 -32.98 -45.90 -8.60
C TRP A 15 -33.33 -45.49 -10.04
N ALA A 16 -33.72 -46.46 -10.85
CA ALA A 16 -34.39 -46.23 -12.12
C ALA A 16 -35.83 -45.79 -11.83
N ASN A 17 -36.13 -44.51 -12.06
CA ASN A 17 -37.45 -43.92 -11.87
C ASN A 17 -38.21 -43.93 -13.21
N PRO A 18 -39.37 -44.59 -13.34
CA PRO A 18 -40.10 -44.71 -14.60
C PRO A 18 -41.07 -43.54 -14.84
N ASN A 19 -40.64 -42.30 -14.58
CA ASN A 19 -41.41 -41.09 -14.90
C ASN A 19 -40.74 -40.28 -16.03
N LEU A 20 -40.35 -40.98 -17.10
CA LEU A 20 -39.65 -40.44 -18.26
C LEU A 20 -40.61 -40.06 -19.41
N ALA A 21 -41.84 -39.63 -19.11
CA ALA A 21 -42.88 -39.46 -20.13
C ALA A 21 -43.21 -37.99 -20.49
N GLN A 22 -42.57 -36.98 -19.90
CA GLN A 22 -42.82 -35.57 -20.26
C GLN A 22 -41.56 -34.69 -20.20
N SER A 23 -40.55 -34.99 -21.03
CA SER A 23 -39.54 -34.02 -21.53
C SER A 23 -38.75 -34.58 -22.72
N ILE A 24 -39.47 -35.12 -23.70
CA ILE A 24 -38.86 -35.82 -24.85
C ILE A 24 -37.93 -34.88 -25.66
N ASP A 25 -38.11 -33.55 -25.58
CA ASP A 25 -37.40 -32.58 -26.43
C ASP A 25 -36.36 -31.69 -25.72
N SER A 26 -36.01 -31.96 -24.46
CA SER A 26 -34.96 -31.18 -23.76
C SER A 26 -33.61 -31.89 -23.78
N LEU A 27 -32.60 -31.25 -24.38
CA LEU A 27 -31.19 -31.65 -24.35
C LEU A 27 -30.52 -31.50 -22.96
N PHE A 28 -31.17 -30.80 -22.03
CA PHE A 28 -30.62 -30.47 -20.71
C PHE A 28 -31.43 -31.12 -19.58
N VAL A 29 -30.71 -31.56 -18.54
CA VAL A 29 -31.25 -32.09 -17.28
C VAL A 29 -30.73 -31.23 -16.14
N GLU A 30 -31.62 -30.79 -15.27
CA GLU A 30 -31.27 -30.07 -14.05
C GLU A 30 -30.59 -31.01 -13.05
N VAL A 31 -29.48 -30.57 -12.47
CA VAL A 31 -28.68 -31.34 -11.53
C VAL A 31 -29.16 -31.03 -10.12
N ASP A 32 -29.88 -32.00 -9.52
CA ASP A 32 -30.30 -32.03 -8.12
C ASP A 32 -31.29 -30.92 -7.66
N GLN A 33 -32.58 -31.26 -7.74
CA GLN A 33 -33.54 -30.82 -6.72
C GLN A 33 -33.94 -32.06 -5.91
N THR A 34 -33.59 -32.10 -4.63
CA THR A 34 -34.26 -32.99 -3.67
C THR A 34 -35.76 -32.72 -3.78
N PRO A 35 -36.63 -33.75 -3.82
CA PRO A 35 -38.06 -33.54 -3.99
C PRO A 35 -38.62 -32.86 -2.74
N ILE A 36 -38.67 -31.53 -2.76
CA ILE A 36 -39.44 -30.76 -1.81
C ILE A 36 -40.85 -30.74 -2.41
N GLU A 37 -41.73 -31.54 -1.83
CA GLU A 37 -43.19 -31.40 -1.94
C GLU A 37 -43.57 -29.99 -1.46
N ASP A 38 -43.51 -29.00 -2.34
CA ASP A 38 -44.48 -27.91 -2.29
C ASP A 38 -44.58 -27.24 -3.67
N SER A 39 -45.61 -27.64 -4.38
CA SER A 39 -46.00 -27.13 -5.69
C SER A 39 -46.57 -25.72 -5.54
N THR A 40 -45.76 -24.72 -5.84
CA THR A 40 -46.23 -23.52 -6.52
C THR A 40 -45.54 -23.46 -7.88
N GLU A 41 -46.34 -23.29 -8.94
CA GLU A 41 -45.93 -23.25 -10.35
C GLU A 41 -44.80 -22.23 -10.58
N ARG A 42 -43.55 -22.65 -10.38
CA ARG A 42 -42.40 -22.00 -11.01
C ARG A 42 -42.33 -22.60 -12.40
N GLU A 43 -42.62 -21.79 -13.42
CA GLU A 43 -42.35 -22.12 -14.82
C GLU A 43 -40.97 -22.79 -14.91
N ARG A 44 -40.93 -24.06 -15.33
CA ARG A 44 -39.69 -24.82 -15.51
C ARG A 44 -38.92 -24.16 -16.66
N TYR A 45 -38.07 -23.20 -16.33
CA TYR A 45 -37.16 -22.59 -17.29
C TYR A 45 -36.15 -23.65 -17.73
N VAL A 46 -36.27 -24.08 -18.98
CA VAL A 46 -35.29 -24.95 -19.65
C VAL A 46 -34.53 -24.07 -20.64
N PRO A 47 -33.22 -23.85 -20.47
CA PRO A 47 -32.46 -23.02 -21.38
C PRO A 47 -32.40 -23.68 -22.76
N THR A 48 -32.51 -22.85 -23.81
CA THR A 48 -32.26 -23.31 -25.18
C THR A 48 -30.76 -23.50 -25.41
N LEU A 49 -30.38 -24.38 -26.34
CA LEU A 49 -28.96 -24.63 -26.66
C LEU A 49 -28.23 -23.35 -27.09
N ASP A 50 -28.90 -22.51 -27.90
CA ASP A 50 -28.34 -21.24 -28.38
C ASP A 50 -28.12 -20.23 -27.24
N GLU A 51 -29.05 -20.17 -26.29
CA GLU A 51 -28.91 -19.34 -25.09
C GLU A 51 -27.75 -19.85 -24.22
N PHE A 52 -27.63 -21.17 -24.03
CA PHE A 52 -26.55 -21.78 -23.26
C PHE A 52 -25.18 -21.50 -23.89
N LEU A 53 -25.06 -21.65 -25.21
CA LEU A 53 -23.83 -21.36 -25.97
C LEU A 53 -23.46 -19.87 -25.92
N THR A 54 -24.44 -19.00 -26.14
CA THR A 54 -24.23 -17.54 -26.14
C THR A 54 -23.79 -17.07 -24.75
N LYS A 55 -24.46 -17.51 -23.69
CA LYS A 55 -24.07 -17.19 -22.30
C LYS A 55 -22.72 -17.79 -21.93
N GLY A 56 -22.44 -19.05 -22.29
CA GLY A 56 -21.15 -19.69 -22.03
C GLY A 56 -19.99 -18.93 -22.67
N LYS A 57 -20.15 -18.49 -23.92
CA LYS A 57 -19.18 -17.63 -24.61
C LYS A 57 -19.02 -16.28 -23.90
N GLN A 58 -20.12 -15.64 -23.52
CA GLN A 58 -20.09 -14.36 -22.81
C GLN A 58 -19.35 -14.49 -21.47
N PHE A 59 -19.66 -15.50 -20.67
CA PHE A 59 -18.98 -15.75 -19.39
C PHE A 59 -17.52 -16.10 -19.56
N THR A 60 -17.15 -16.81 -20.63
CA THR A 60 -15.73 -17.06 -20.94
C THR A 60 -14.99 -15.75 -21.19
N ILE A 61 -15.57 -14.85 -21.98
CA ILE A 61 -14.98 -13.53 -22.27
C ILE A 61 -14.88 -12.71 -20.98
N GLN A 62 -15.95 -12.63 -20.20
CA GLN A 62 -15.99 -11.86 -18.97
C GLN A 62 -15.01 -12.41 -17.93
N THR A 63 -14.92 -13.73 -17.76
CA THR A 63 -13.98 -14.38 -16.83
C THR A 63 -12.53 -14.05 -17.23
N ASN A 64 -12.21 -14.08 -18.52
CA ASN A 64 -10.89 -13.69 -19.00
C ASN A 64 -10.60 -12.21 -18.77
N GLN A 65 -11.57 -11.32 -18.98
CA GLN A 65 -11.43 -9.89 -18.69
C GLN A 65 -11.16 -9.64 -17.20
N ILE A 66 -11.96 -10.26 -16.32
CA ILE A 66 -11.79 -10.17 -14.86
C ILE A 66 -10.40 -10.69 -14.47
N ARG A 67 -9.98 -11.84 -15.01
CA ARG A 67 -8.65 -12.40 -14.75
C ARG A 67 -7.52 -11.46 -15.17
N LEU A 68 -7.58 -10.92 -16.39
CA LEU A 68 -6.57 -9.98 -16.89
C LEU A 68 -6.50 -8.73 -16.02
N GLU A 69 -7.66 -8.24 -15.60
CA GLU A 69 -7.74 -7.12 -14.69
C GLU A 69 -7.09 -7.45 -13.34
N LEU A 70 -7.43 -8.58 -12.70
CA LEU A 70 -6.86 -9.00 -11.42
C LEU A 70 -5.33 -9.18 -11.46
N ILE A 71 -4.78 -9.64 -12.58
CA ILE A 71 -3.33 -9.79 -12.76
C ILE A 71 -2.62 -8.43 -12.78
N GLY A 72 -3.22 -7.42 -13.41
CA GLY A 72 -2.65 -6.07 -13.48
C GLY A 72 -2.90 -5.19 -12.26
N PHE A 73 -3.73 -5.64 -11.33
CA PHE A 73 -4.34 -4.77 -10.32
C PHE A 73 -3.58 -4.64 -9.00
N LEU A 74 -2.80 -5.65 -8.61
CA LEU A 74 -2.07 -5.64 -7.35
C LEU A 74 -0.57 -5.38 -7.59
N ASP A 75 -0.20 -4.13 -7.84
CA ASP A 75 1.16 -3.69 -7.57
C ASP A 75 1.33 -3.53 -6.06
N THR A 76 1.55 -4.66 -5.38
CA THR A 76 1.78 -4.67 -3.94
C THR A 76 3.20 -4.28 -3.57
N ALA A 77 4.08 -4.05 -4.54
CA ALA A 77 5.48 -3.79 -4.26
C ALA A 77 5.63 -2.50 -3.43
N GLU A 78 4.92 -1.45 -3.83
CA GLU A 78 4.92 -0.17 -3.14
C GLU A 78 4.34 -0.28 -1.72
N PHE A 79 3.16 -0.90 -1.56
CA PHE A 79 2.56 -1.12 -0.25
C PHE A 79 3.44 -1.98 0.67
N ALA A 80 4.11 -2.99 0.11
CA ALA A 80 4.95 -3.91 0.87
C ALA A 80 6.24 -3.26 1.38
N SER A 81 6.74 -2.21 0.72
CA SER A 81 7.92 -1.46 1.18
C SER A 81 7.56 -0.26 2.06
N GLU A 82 6.60 0.55 1.63
CA GLU A 82 6.35 1.87 2.23
C GLU A 82 5.55 1.79 3.54
N ILE A 83 4.56 0.89 3.63
CA ILE A 83 3.75 0.75 4.87
C ILE A 83 4.60 0.29 6.05
N PRO A 84 5.46 -0.75 5.93
CA PRO A 84 6.38 -1.10 7.00
C PRO A 84 7.36 0.04 7.35
N GLU A 85 7.90 0.76 6.37
CA GLU A 85 8.80 1.91 6.62
C GLU A 85 8.09 3.00 7.45
N MET A 86 6.83 3.32 7.14
CA MET A 86 6.02 4.24 7.95
C MET A 86 5.83 3.71 9.38
N SER A 87 5.50 2.42 9.55
CA SER A 87 5.31 1.82 10.88
C SER A 87 6.60 1.82 11.71
N GLU A 88 7.74 1.46 11.11
CA GLU A 88 9.05 1.47 11.77
C GLU A 88 9.47 2.88 12.18
N THR A 89 9.26 3.87 11.31
CA THR A 89 9.57 5.26 11.62
C THR A 89 8.72 5.79 12.77
N LEU A 90 7.42 5.50 12.81
CA LEU A 90 6.54 5.88 13.92
C LEU A 90 6.93 5.18 15.22
N THR A 91 7.25 3.89 15.18
CA THR A 91 7.73 3.13 16.34
C THR A 91 9.04 3.72 16.90
N ALA A 92 9.97 4.09 16.01
CA ALA A 92 11.23 4.73 16.40
C ALA A 92 11.00 6.11 17.04
N LEU A 93 10.07 6.91 16.51
CA LEU A 93 9.67 8.19 17.09
C LEU A 93 9.01 8.01 18.46
N GLN A 94 8.11 7.04 18.59
CA GLN A 94 7.43 6.72 19.85
C GLN A 94 8.44 6.33 20.93
N THR A 95 9.31 5.36 20.63
CA THR A 95 10.36 4.88 21.56
C THR A 95 11.25 6.04 22.02
N ARG A 96 11.52 7.00 21.13
CA ARG A 96 12.31 8.17 21.46
C ARG A 96 11.55 9.17 22.32
N LEU A 97 10.26 9.38 22.06
CA LEU A 97 9.39 10.26 22.84
C LEU A 97 9.15 9.75 24.27
N GLU A 98 9.06 8.43 24.44
CA GLU A 98 8.89 7.79 25.75
C GLU A 98 10.20 7.75 26.58
N SER A 99 11.36 8.05 25.99
CA SER A 99 12.63 8.00 26.70
C SER A 99 12.74 9.11 27.76
N PRO A 100 12.86 8.77 29.06
CA PRO A 100 12.81 9.73 30.17
C PRO A 100 13.99 10.72 30.21
N ASN A 101 15.05 10.46 29.44
CA ASN A 101 16.24 11.32 29.36
C ASN A 101 16.28 12.19 28.11
N SER A 102 15.22 12.19 27.30
CA SER A 102 15.17 12.97 26.08
C SER A 102 14.73 14.41 26.36
N ARG A 103 15.70 15.32 26.50
CA ARG A 103 15.40 16.76 26.47
C ARG A 103 15.16 17.17 25.02
N PHE A 104 13.90 17.34 24.66
CA PHE A 104 13.52 17.81 23.32
C PHE A 104 13.81 19.31 23.19
N ASN A 105 14.31 19.71 22.02
CA ASN A 105 14.40 21.11 21.62
C ASN A 105 13.17 21.45 20.76
N LEU A 106 12.70 22.70 20.74
CA LEU A 106 11.65 23.16 19.81
C LEU A 106 11.97 22.79 18.35
N ARG A 107 13.25 22.87 17.95
CA ARG A 107 13.67 22.44 16.61
C ARG A 107 13.39 20.96 16.35
N TYR A 108 13.55 20.11 17.36
CA TYR A 108 13.24 18.69 17.25
C TYR A 108 11.73 18.46 17.15
N ILE A 109 10.93 19.17 17.95
CA ILE A 109 9.47 19.12 17.88
C ILE A 109 8.98 19.52 16.49
N ASN A 110 9.48 20.62 15.92
CA ASN A 110 9.10 21.04 14.57
C ASN A 110 9.49 20.01 13.50
N ALA A 111 10.68 19.41 13.63
CA ALA A 111 11.10 18.34 12.72
C ALA A 111 10.20 17.11 12.85
N LEU A 112 9.76 16.79 14.06
CA LEU A 112 8.87 15.67 14.32
C LEU A 112 7.46 15.93 13.78
N GLU A 113 6.91 17.14 13.96
CA GLU A 113 5.64 17.57 13.34
C GLU A 113 5.68 17.39 11.81
N LEU A 114 6.76 17.84 11.16
CA LEU A 114 6.92 17.69 9.70
C LEU A 114 6.98 16.22 9.28
N ILE A 115 7.66 15.38 10.05
CA ILE A 115 7.73 13.93 9.78
C ILE A 115 6.34 13.30 9.93
N LEU A 116 5.61 13.61 11.00
CA LEU A 116 4.26 13.09 11.23
C LEU A 116 3.29 13.56 10.14
N GLU A 117 3.38 14.82 9.72
CA GLU A 117 2.58 15.37 8.61
C GLU A 117 2.85 14.63 7.30
N ASN A 118 4.13 14.40 6.97
CA ASN A 118 4.48 13.66 5.75
C ASN A 118 3.96 12.22 5.79
N ILE A 119 4.09 11.53 6.93
CA ILE A 119 3.58 10.15 7.07
C ILE A 119 2.04 10.14 7.01
N GLN A 120 1.37 11.15 7.56
CA GLN A 120 -0.08 11.30 7.45
C GLN A 120 -0.52 11.42 5.99
N ILE A 121 0.13 12.30 5.22
CA ILE A 121 -0.16 12.48 3.78
C ILE A 121 0.01 11.16 3.03
N GLN A 122 1.15 10.49 3.22
CA GLN A 122 1.42 9.20 2.58
C GLN A 122 0.40 8.13 2.97
N SER A 123 0.05 8.03 4.27
CA SER A 123 -0.96 7.11 4.77
C SER A 123 -2.33 7.37 4.14
N ASP A 124 -2.72 8.64 3.99
CA ASP A 124 -4.00 9.02 3.37
C ASP A 124 -4.03 8.71 1.87
N GLU A 125 -2.93 8.93 1.15
CA GLU A 125 -2.77 8.56 -0.26
C GLU A 125 -2.89 7.04 -0.46
N PHE A 126 -2.19 6.25 0.35
CA PHE A 126 -2.32 4.80 0.32
C PHE A 126 -3.72 4.33 0.70
N GLY A 127 -4.34 4.97 1.70
CA GLY A 127 -5.72 4.69 2.09
C GLY A 127 -6.72 4.97 0.96
N ALA A 128 -6.55 6.07 0.22
CA ALA A 128 -7.39 6.40 -0.92
C ALA A 128 -7.21 5.40 -2.08
N SER A 129 -5.96 5.05 -2.41
CA SER A 129 -5.62 4.06 -3.43
C SER A 129 -6.22 2.69 -3.10
N LEU A 130 -6.02 2.21 -1.87
CA LEU A 130 -6.54 0.93 -1.39
C LEU A 130 -8.07 0.88 -1.37
N ASN A 131 -8.73 1.98 -0.98
CA ASN A 131 -10.18 2.07 -1.03
C ASN A 131 -10.73 2.04 -2.47
N GLY A 132 -10.05 2.72 -3.40
CA GLY A 132 -10.35 2.60 -4.83
C GLY A 132 -10.23 1.16 -5.30
N GLN A 133 -9.18 0.47 -4.82
CA GLN A 133 -8.93 -0.91 -5.18
C GLN A 133 -10.02 -1.86 -4.67
N LEU A 134 -10.38 -1.77 -3.39
CA LEU A 134 -11.43 -2.56 -2.77
C LEU A 134 -12.80 -2.37 -3.43
N ARG A 135 -13.14 -1.12 -3.83
CA ARG A 135 -14.39 -0.86 -4.56
C ARG A 135 -14.42 -1.61 -5.88
N ARG A 136 -13.30 -1.65 -6.61
CA ARG A 136 -13.24 -2.38 -7.88
C ARG A 136 -13.30 -3.89 -7.67
N LEU A 137 -12.59 -4.42 -6.67
CA LEU A 137 -12.67 -5.85 -6.30
C LEU A 137 -14.11 -6.27 -5.99
N ARG A 138 -14.87 -5.48 -5.23
CA ARG A 138 -16.30 -5.74 -4.95
C ARG A 138 -17.15 -5.78 -6.21
N THR A 139 -16.87 -4.91 -7.18
CA THR A 139 -17.57 -4.94 -8.48
C THR A 139 -17.25 -6.23 -9.24
N LEU A 140 -15.98 -6.65 -9.27
CA LEU A 140 -15.57 -7.89 -9.92
C LEU A 140 -16.18 -9.12 -9.21
N ASP A 141 -16.19 -9.12 -7.88
CA ASP A 141 -16.81 -10.16 -7.07
C ASP A 141 -18.30 -10.30 -7.35
N SER A 142 -19.02 -9.17 -7.41
CA SER A 142 -20.43 -9.15 -7.77
C SER A 142 -20.70 -9.72 -9.17
N LEU A 143 -19.82 -9.43 -10.14
CA LEU A 143 -19.91 -10.00 -11.49
C LEU A 143 -19.69 -11.52 -11.47
N VAL A 144 -18.70 -12.00 -10.72
CA VAL A 144 -18.43 -13.44 -10.57
C VAL A 144 -19.60 -14.15 -9.88
N HIS A 145 -20.17 -13.57 -8.83
CA HIS A 145 -21.36 -14.11 -8.17
C HIS A 145 -22.56 -14.16 -9.14
N THR A 146 -22.78 -13.10 -9.91
CA THR A 146 -23.85 -13.08 -10.93
C THR A 146 -23.66 -14.18 -11.97
N MET A 147 -22.42 -14.51 -12.34
CA MET A 147 -22.13 -15.64 -13.23
C MET A 147 -22.42 -16.97 -12.52
N LYS A 148 -21.89 -17.19 -11.31
CA LYS A 148 -22.06 -18.44 -10.56
C LYS A 148 -23.53 -18.76 -10.25
N ASP A 149 -24.33 -17.74 -9.99
CA ASP A 149 -25.75 -17.86 -9.66
C ASP A 149 -26.65 -17.98 -10.90
N ASP A 150 -26.11 -17.85 -12.12
CA ASP A 150 -26.89 -18.05 -13.34
C ASP A 150 -27.35 -19.50 -13.45
N LYS A 151 -28.64 -19.66 -13.78
CA LYS A 151 -29.32 -20.95 -13.92
C LYS A 151 -28.59 -21.90 -14.88
N ILE A 152 -27.83 -21.41 -15.87
CA ILE A 152 -27.09 -22.30 -16.78
C ILE A 152 -26.14 -23.26 -16.05
N PHE A 153 -25.61 -22.89 -14.87
CA PHE A 153 -24.71 -23.74 -14.10
C PHE A 153 -25.41 -24.86 -13.33
N GLN A 154 -26.75 -24.83 -13.27
CA GLN A 154 -27.58 -25.87 -12.66
C GLN A 154 -27.94 -26.99 -13.65
N PHE A 155 -27.71 -26.80 -14.95
CA PHE A 155 -28.03 -27.78 -15.99
C PHE A 155 -26.78 -28.56 -16.44
N ARG A 156 -26.98 -29.85 -16.74
CA ARG A 156 -26.04 -30.70 -17.47
C ARG A 156 -26.66 -31.17 -18.78
N MET A 157 -25.84 -31.37 -19.79
CA MET A 157 -26.31 -31.99 -21.04
C MET A 157 -26.67 -33.47 -20.79
N ARG A 158 -27.83 -33.88 -21.29
CA ARG A 158 -28.33 -35.26 -21.23
C ARG A 158 -27.54 -36.18 -22.16
N ASP A 159 -27.27 -35.70 -23.37
CA ASP A 159 -26.62 -36.46 -24.45
C ASP A 159 -25.34 -35.77 -24.91
N THR A 160 -24.21 -36.20 -24.35
CA THR A 160 -22.86 -35.74 -24.73
C THR A 160 -22.42 -36.21 -26.13
N LEU A 161 -23.16 -37.14 -26.74
CA LEU A 161 -22.90 -37.66 -28.09
C LEU A 161 -23.21 -36.65 -29.20
N LEU A 162 -24.11 -35.69 -28.96
CA LEU A 162 -24.53 -34.71 -29.97
C LEU A 162 -23.57 -33.51 -30.08
N LEU A 163 -22.93 -33.12 -28.97
CA LEU A 163 -21.91 -32.07 -28.92
C LEU A 163 -20.67 -32.57 -28.15
N PRO A 164 -19.84 -33.45 -28.77
CA PRO A 164 -18.60 -33.90 -28.14
C PRO A 164 -17.67 -32.70 -27.90
N GLY A 165 -17.13 -32.57 -26.68
CA GLY A 165 -16.23 -31.49 -26.27
C GLY A 165 -16.90 -30.32 -25.54
N PHE A 166 -18.21 -30.11 -25.73
CA PHE A 166 -18.91 -29.01 -25.05
C PHE A 166 -18.92 -29.16 -23.52
N GLY A 167 -19.11 -30.40 -23.03
CA GLY A 167 -19.04 -30.69 -21.61
C GLY A 167 -17.68 -30.34 -21.00
N ASP A 168 -16.59 -30.59 -21.74
CA ASP A 168 -15.23 -30.29 -21.28
C ASP A 168 -14.97 -28.78 -21.24
N GLU A 169 -15.40 -28.04 -22.28
CA GLU A 169 -15.32 -26.57 -22.31
C GLU A 169 -16.12 -25.93 -21.16
N PHE A 170 -17.29 -26.48 -20.84
CA PHE A 170 -18.13 -25.98 -19.76
C PHE A 170 -17.51 -26.25 -18.37
N LEU A 171 -16.92 -27.44 -18.18
CA LEU A 171 -16.17 -27.76 -16.96
C LEU A 171 -14.93 -26.87 -16.82
N GLU A 172 -14.24 -26.58 -17.93
CA GLU A 172 -13.12 -25.65 -17.95
C GLU A 172 -13.56 -24.23 -17.58
N LEU A 173 -14.69 -23.75 -18.10
CA LEU A 173 -15.28 -22.46 -17.72
C LEU A 173 -15.59 -22.42 -16.22
N LYS A 174 -16.21 -23.46 -15.66
CA LYS A 174 -16.50 -23.56 -14.23
C LYS A 174 -15.22 -23.51 -13.39
N ALA A 175 -14.18 -24.21 -13.81
CA ALA A 175 -12.87 -24.18 -13.16
C ALA A 175 -12.21 -22.80 -13.24
N LYS A 176 -12.32 -22.10 -14.39
CA LYS A 176 -11.82 -20.73 -14.56
C LYS A 176 -12.54 -19.74 -13.65
N ILE A 177 -13.87 -19.83 -13.55
CA ILE A 177 -14.67 -18.98 -12.65
C ILE A 177 -14.26 -19.22 -11.19
N ALA A 178 -14.14 -20.49 -10.77
CA ALA A 178 -13.68 -20.83 -9.42
C ALA A 178 -12.24 -20.33 -9.13
N HIS A 179 -11.37 -20.37 -10.13
CA HIS A 179 -10.03 -19.82 -10.01
C HIS A 179 -10.04 -18.29 -9.85
N VAL A 180 -10.84 -17.58 -10.64
CA VAL A 180 -11.00 -16.12 -10.52
C VAL A 180 -11.56 -15.74 -9.14
N ASP A 181 -12.56 -16.47 -8.65
CA ASP A 181 -13.12 -16.31 -7.30
C ASP A 181 -12.03 -16.44 -6.22
N SER A 182 -11.17 -17.47 -6.32
CA SER A 182 -10.04 -17.65 -5.40
C SER A 182 -9.01 -16.50 -5.45
N LEU A 183 -8.80 -15.91 -6.64
CA LEU A 183 -7.90 -14.77 -6.82
C LEU A 183 -8.49 -13.50 -6.20
N ILE A 184 -9.80 -13.26 -6.36
CA ILE A 184 -10.50 -12.13 -5.73
C ILE A 184 -10.36 -12.23 -4.21
N LEU A 185 -10.66 -13.39 -3.63
CA LEU A 185 -10.54 -13.60 -2.18
C LEU A 185 -9.11 -13.37 -1.68
N THR A 186 -8.11 -13.85 -2.42
CA THR A 186 -6.70 -13.66 -2.07
C THR A 186 -6.33 -12.16 -2.07
N ASN A 187 -6.75 -11.43 -3.10
CA ASN A 187 -6.52 -9.99 -3.20
C ASN A 187 -7.26 -9.22 -2.10
N GLU A 188 -8.49 -9.60 -1.77
CA GLU A 188 -9.26 -9.00 -0.68
C GLU A 188 -8.55 -9.19 0.68
N LEU A 189 -8.02 -10.39 0.95
CA LEU A 189 -7.27 -10.66 2.16
C LEU A 189 -6.00 -9.81 2.24
N ILE A 190 -5.26 -9.68 1.14
CA ILE A 190 -4.07 -8.83 1.06
C ILE A 190 -4.46 -7.36 1.30
N SER A 191 -5.51 -6.87 0.66
CA SER A 191 -6.01 -5.50 0.88
C SER A 191 -6.46 -5.27 2.32
N ALA A 192 -7.15 -6.23 2.94
CA ALA A 192 -7.57 -6.16 4.33
C ALA A 192 -6.37 -6.09 5.30
N LYS A 193 -5.29 -6.83 5.02
CA LYS A 193 -4.04 -6.76 5.77
C LYS A 193 -3.45 -5.34 5.72
N TYR A 194 -3.33 -4.75 4.53
CA TYR A 194 -2.80 -3.39 4.40
C TYR A 194 -3.71 -2.34 5.04
N GLN A 195 -5.03 -2.50 4.92
CA GLN A 195 -5.99 -1.62 5.59
C GLN A 195 -5.81 -1.68 7.11
N SER A 196 -5.60 -2.87 7.68
CA SER A 196 -5.34 -3.02 9.11
C SER A 196 -4.03 -2.34 9.54
N GLN A 197 -2.98 -2.43 8.72
CA GLN A 197 -1.70 -1.77 8.99
C GLN A 197 -1.83 -0.24 8.91
N LEU A 198 -2.50 0.28 7.89
CA LEU A 198 -2.78 1.72 7.76
C LEU A 198 -3.63 2.25 8.93
N ASN A 199 -4.62 1.48 9.39
CA ASN A 199 -5.40 1.86 10.56
C ASN A 199 -4.53 1.94 11.82
N SER A 200 -3.61 0.99 12.02
CA SER A 200 -2.64 1.02 13.12
C SER A 200 -1.68 2.23 13.01
N ILE A 201 -1.23 2.55 11.80
CA ILE A 201 -0.42 3.74 11.53
C ILE A 201 -1.22 4.99 11.91
N GLY A 202 -2.48 5.10 11.48
CA GLY A 202 -3.37 6.19 11.82
C GLY A 202 -3.57 6.38 13.33
N THR A 203 -3.75 5.31 14.10
CA THR A 203 -3.87 5.42 15.57
C THR A 203 -2.57 5.92 16.20
N THR A 204 -1.43 5.38 15.79
CA THR A 204 -0.12 5.83 16.31
C THR A 204 0.19 7.29 15.92
N LEU A 205 -0.19 7.72 14.72
CA LEU A 205 -0.06 9.12 14.28
C LEU A 205 -0.88 10.06 15.16
N LEU A 206 -2.12 9.69 15.49
CA LEU A 206 -2.97 10.51 16.37
C LEU A 206 -2.36 10.66 17.76
N GLU A 207 -1.89 9.55 18.35
CA GLU A 207 -1.22 9.55 19.65
C GLU A 207 0.04 10.40 19.66
N LEU A 208 0.93 10.21 18.68
CA LEU A 208 2.18 10.95 18.56
C LEU A 208 1.93 12.44 18.29
N ASN A 209 0.94 12.79 17.47
CA ASN A 209 0.56 14.19 17.25
C ASN A 209 0.08 14.86 18.54
N GLN A 210 -0.73 14.16 19.33
CA GLN A 210 -1.21 14.69 20.60
C GLN A 210 -0.07 14.85 21.61
N LEU A 211 0.81 13.86 21.71
CA LEU A 211 1.99 13.90 22.59
C LEU A 211 2.92 15.05 22.18
N THR A 212 3.15 15.22 20.89
CA THR A 212 3.99 16.31 20.34
C THR A 212 3.43 17.68 20.66
N LYS A 213 2.11 17.87 20.48
CA LYS A 213 1.41 19.11 20.84
C LYS A 213 1.50 19.40 22.33
N ASN A 214 1.41 18.38 23.18
CA ASN A 214 1.55 18.54 24.63
C ASN A 214 2.98 18.93 25.01
N ASN A 215 3.99 18.23 24.50
CA ASN A 215 5.40 18.54 24.71
C ASN A 215 5.74 19.96 24.23
N ARG A 216 5.19 20.38 23.08
CA ARG A 216 5.35 21.75 22.58
C ARG A 216 4.82 22.77 23.57
N LYS A 217 3.61 22.59 24.07
CA LYS A 217 3.00 23.49 25.06
C LYS A 217 3.79 23.53 26.36
N GLU A 218 4.29 22.39 26.83
CA GLU A 218 5.14 22.32 28.02
C GLU A 218 6.46 23.06 27.82
N MET A 219 7.09 22.90 26.65
CA MET A 219 8.30 23.63 26.29
C MET A 219 8.05 25.13 26.14
N GLU A 220 6.98 25.56 25.48
CA GLU A 220 6.62 26.97 25.34
C GLU A 220 6.37 27.62 26.72
N ARG A 221 5.70 26.91 27.65
CA ARG A 221 5.57 27.34 29.04
C ARG A 221 6.90 27.35 29.78
N GLY A 222 7.77 26.39 29.51
CA GLY A 222 9.11 26.28 30.07
C GLY A 222 10.06 27.40 29.62
N LEU A 223 9.94 27.87 28.37
CA LEU A 223 10.68 29.03 27.87
C LEU A 223 10.26 30.34 28.52
N LEU A 224 9.00 30.41 28.97
CA LEU A 224 8.49 31.53 29.76
C LEU A 224 8.79 31.38 31.26
N SER A 225 9.21 30.19 31.70
CA SER A 225 9.69 29.95 33.06
C SER A 225 11.21 30.18 33.13
N LYS A 226 11.75 30.33 34.35
CA LYS A 226 13.14 30.79 34.55
C LYS A 226 14.15 29.90 33.82
N GLU A 227 14.88 30.49 32.86
CA GLU A 227 15.98 29.82 32.14
C GLU A 227 17.23 29.56 33.01
N ILE A 228 17.35 30.27 34.15
CA ILE A 228 18.51 30.20 35.03
C ILE A 228 18.00 29.90 36.44
N ASN A 229 18.31 28.70 36.95
CA ASN A 229 18.19 28.40 38.37
C ASN A 229 19.04 29.42 39.14
N TYR A 230 18.52 29.92 40.25
CA TYR A 230 19.33 30.83 41.05
C TYR A 230 20.57 30.11 41.57
N ILE A 231 21.64 30.88 41.84
CA ILE A 231 22.94 30.33 42.29
C ILE A 231 22.78 29.44 43.54
N TRP A 232 21.71 29.63 44.33
CA TRP A 232 21.39 28.89 45.54
C TRP A 232 20.43 27.70 45.35
N GLU A 233 19.88 27.47 44.15
CA GLU A 233 19.03 26.31 43.87
C GLU A 233 19.90 25.09 43.52
N SER A 234 19.68 23.96 44.20
CA SER A 234 20.37 22.72 43.90
C SER A 234 20.02 22.24 42.49
N ASN A 235 21.03 22.08 41.64
CA ASN A 235 20.85 21.63 40.26
C ASN A 235 20.14 20.27 40.20
N LEU A 236 18.87 20.26 39.81
CA LEU A 236 18.06 19.06 39.51
C LEU A 236 18.44 18.42 38.14
N ILE A 237 19.70 18.57 37.72
CA ILE A 237 20.15 17.97 36.45
C ILE A 237 20.35 16.47 36.72
N SER A 238 19.34 15.67 36.36
CA SER A 238 19.46 14.20 36.26
C SER A 238 20.75 13.84 35.54
N THR A 239 21.63 13.13 36.26
CA THR A 239 22.87 12.45 35.84
C THR A 239 23.55 12.98 34.57
N PRO A 240 24.78 13.52 34.65
CA PRO A 240 25.47 14.05 33.48
C PRO A 240 25.74 12.91 32.48
N LYS A 241 24.94 12.84 31.42
CA LYS A 241 25.33 12.11 30.20
C LYS A 241 26.68 12.66 29.76
N SER A 242 27.59 11.78 29.36
CA SER A 242 28.90 12.20 28.86
C SER A 242 28.71 13.15 27.67
N ILE A 243 29.46 14.26 27.63
CA ILE A 243 29.43 15.23 26.53
C ILE A 243 29.59 14.51 25.18
N PHE A 244 30.41 13.46 25.15
CA PHE A 244 30.62 12.62 23.98
C PHE A 244 29.35 11.87 23.52
N GLN A 245 28.55 11.37 24.46
CA GLN A 245 27.28 10.71 24.12
C GLN A 245 26.27 11.72 23.56
N ILE A 246 26.22 12.92 24.13
CA ILE A 246 25.32 13.99 23.66
C ILE A 246 25.71 14.42 22.24
N THR A 247 27.00 14.59 21.95
CA THR A 247 27.46 14.95 20.60
C THR A 247 27.21 13.83 19.60
N GLN A 248 27.39 12.57 19.99
CA GLN A 248 27.10 11.41 19.14
C GLN A 248 25.59 11.30 18.83
N GLU A 249 24.72 11.39 19.83
CA GLU A 249 23.26 11.37 19.67
C GLU A 249 22.79 12.54 18.77
N SER A 250 23.38 13.72 18.93
CA SER A 250 23.09 14.90 18.11
C SER A 250 23.57 14.74 16.67
N LEU A 251 24.76 14.18 16.46
CA LEU A 251 25.31 13.95 15.13
C LEU A 251 24.47 12.92 14.37
N GLN A 252 24.11 11.81 15.01
CA GLN A 252 23.25 10.78 14.40
C GLN A 252 21.89 11.37 14.00
N LEU A 253 21.26 12.17 14.86
CA LEU A 253 20.00 12.84 14.53
C LEU A 253 20.18 13.78 13.33
N ASN A 254 21.17 14.66 13.37
CA ASN A 254 21.39 15.61 12.28
C ASN A 254 21.70 14.91 10.96
N LEU A 255 22.43 13.79 11.01
CA LEU A 255 22.75 13.00 9.83
C LEU A 255 21.51 12.29 9.26
N LEU A 256 20.63 11.77 10.12
CA LEU A 256 19.35 11.21 9.72
C LEU A 256 18.42 12.27 9.11
N LEU A 257 18.33 13.45 9.73
CA LEU A 257 17.57 14.59 9.20
C LEU A 257 18.13 15.05 7.85
N LEU A 258 19.46 15.17 7.73
CA LEU A 258 20.15 15.54 6.51
C LEU A 258 19.87 14.53 5.39
N TYR A 259 20.01 13.23 5.68
CA TYR A 259 19.76 12.15 4.73
C TYR A 259 18.32 12.17 4.22
N ARG A 260 17.34 12.30 5.12
CA ARG A 260 15.93 12.39 4.75
C ARG A 260 15.63 13.64 3.93
N HIS A 261 16.22 14.79 4.31
CA HIS A 261 16.05 16.03 3.56
C HIS A 261 16.65 15.97 2.15
N LEU A 262 17.84 15.36 2.02
CA LEU A 262 18.50 15.06 0.74
C LEU A 262 17.64 14.17 -0.16
N ARG A 263 17.09 13.08 0.40
CA ARG A 263 16.26 12.12 -0.34
C ARG A 263 14.96 12.78 -0.82
N ALA A 264 14.33 13.59 0.04
CA ALA A 264 13.10 14.29 -0.30
C ALA A 264 13.29 15.39 -1.38
N ASN A 265 14.45 16.06 -1.39
CA ASN A 265 14.70 17.24 -2.23
C ASN A 265 15.84 17.05 -3.23
N ILE A 266 16.00 15.85 -3.78
CA ILE A 266 17.13 15.49 -4.66
C ILE A 266 17.24 16.41 -5.88
N LEU A 267 16.10 16.81 -6.47
CA LEU A 267 16.05 17.71 -7.64
C LEU A 267 16.46 19.13 -7.28
N ALA A 268 15.96 19.68 -6.17
CA ALA A 268 16.33 21.01 -5.71
C ALA A 268 17.83 21.08 -5.38
N LEU A 269 18.37 19.99 -4.80
CA LEU A 269 19.79 19.89 -4.50
C LEU A 269 20.64 19.82 -5.77
N LEU A 270 20.27 19.00 -6.75
CA LEU A 270 20.94 18.95 -8.05
C LEU A 270 20.92 20.32 -8.76
N PHE A 271 19.78 21.01 -8.71
CA PHE A 271 19.65 22.35 -9.28
C PHE A 271 20.54 23.38 -8.57
N SER A 272 20.56 23.37 -7.24
CA SER A 272 21.44 24.23 -6.44
C SER A 272 22.92 23.96 -6.73
N LEU A 273 23.29 22.68 -6.85
CA LEU A 273 24.65 22.25 -7.18
C LEU A 273 25.04 22.71 -8.60
N ALA A 274 24.14 22.57 -9.57
CA ALA A 274 24.33 23.03 -10.94
C ALA A 274 24.51 24.56 -10.99
N LEU A 275 23.71 25.32 -10.24
CA LEU A 275 23.88 26.77 -10.10
C LEU A 275 25.24 27.11 -9.48
N PHE A 276 25.63 26.42 -8.42
CA PHE A 276 26.91 26.65 -7.75
C PHE A 276 28.09 26.42 -8.70
N PHE A 277 28.11 25.29 -9.41
CA PHE A 277 29.13 25.00 -10.41
C PHE A 277 29.07 25.96 -11.61
N GLY A 278 27.88 26.35 -12.05
CA GLY A 278 27.69 27.35 -13.09
C GLY A 278 28.27 28.71 -12.72
N PHE A 279 27.99 29.20 -11.51
CA PHE A 279 28.57 30.44 -10.98
C PHE A 279 30.09 30.33 -10.83
N HIS A 280 30.58 29.23 -10.26
CA HIS A 280 32.02 28.99 -10.13
C HIS A 280 32.70 29.02 -11.50
N TYR A 281 32.12 28.34 -12.49
CA TYR A 281 32.61 28.31 -13.86
C TYR A 281 32.63 29.71 -14.48
N LEU A 282 31.54 30.48 -14.37
CA LEU A 282 31.48 31.86 -14.86
C LEU A 282 32.54 32.76 -14.21
N ILE A 283 32.74 32.66 -12.89
CA ILE A 283 33.78 33.41 -12.18
C ILE A 283 35.17 33.02 -12.71
N THR A 284 35.45 31.71 -12.86
CA THR A 284 36.74 31.26 -13.40
C THR A 284 36.98 31.71 -14.83
N LEU A 285 35.95 31.77 -15.68
CA LEU A 285 36.03 32.32 -17.02
C LEU A 285 36.36 33.82 -17.01
N GLN A 286 35.64 34.60 -16.19
CA GLN A 286 35.88 36.04 -16.05
C GLN A 286 37.30 36.34 -15.54
N VAL A 287 37.75 35.60 -14.52
CA VAL A 287 39.13 35.72 -13.99
C VAL A 287 40.15 35.39 -15.07
N ARG A 288 39.89 34.37 -15.90
CA ARG A 288 40.78 34.00 -17.02
C ARG A 288 40.80 35.08 -18.09
N GLU A 289 39.65 35.64 -18.47
CA GLU A 289 39.55 36.72 -19.46
C GLU A 289 40.28 37.99 -18.98
N ILE A 290 40.12 38.36 -17.71
CA ILE A 290 40.84 39.49 -17.09
C ILE A 290 42.36 39.24 -17.08
N ARG A 291 42.79 38.00 -16.84
CA ARG A 291 44.21 37.63 -16.84
C ARG A 291 44.83 37.69 -18.25
N GLU A 292 44.06 37.40 -19.29
CA GLU A 292 44.52 37.42 -20.68
C GLU A 292 44.54 38.85 -21.28
N LYS A 293 43.64 39.75 -20.84
CA LYS A 293 43.64 41.18 -21.23
C LYS A 293 44.72 41.97 -20.45
N LYS A 294 45.93 41.95 -20.99
CA LYS A 294 47.23 42.23 -20.35
C LYS A 294 47.52 43.63 -19.79
N ASP A 295 46.76 44.69 -20.08
CA ASP A 295 47.22 46.04 -19.70
C ASP A 295 46.68 46.56 -18.35
N TYR A 296 45.67 45.92 -17.77
CA TYR A 296 45.11 46.31 -16.45
C TYR A 296 44.95 45.15 -15.45
N GLY A 297 45.13 43.89 -15.90
CA GLY A 297 44.93 42.70 -15.07
C GLY A 297 45.92 42.55 -13.90
N GLN A 298 47.19 42.93 -14.08
CA GLN A 298 48.19 42.90 -13.01
C GLN A 298 47.88 43.92 -11.89
N LEU A 299 47.45 45.13 -12.26
CA LEU A 299 47.14 46.20 -11.30
C LEU A 299 45.92 45.88 -10.43
N ILE A 300 44.92 45.19 -10.99
CA ILE A 300 43.71 44.76 -10.26
C ILE A 300 44.03 43.56 -9.35
N LEU A 301 44.81 42.58 -9.83
CA LEU A 301 45.21 41.42 -9.02
C LEU A 301 46.09 41.82 -7.83
N GLU A 302 46.99 42.81 -7.99
CA GLU A 302 47.77 43.37 -6.88
C GLU A 302 46.88 44.06 -5.83
N ARG A 303 45.83 44.80 -6.25
CA ARG A 303 44.89 45.43 -5.30
C ARG A 303 44.07 44.41 -4.52
N VAL A 304 43.61 43.32 -5.15
CA VAL A 304 42.89 42.24 -4.45
C VAL A 304 43.81 41.50 -3.46
N ARG A 305 45.09 41.32 -3.82
CA ARG A 305 46.11 40.77 -2.92
C ARG A 305 46.42 41.69 -1.74
N PHE A 306 46.15 43.00 -1.86
CA PHE A 306 46.30 43.95 -0.77
C PHE A 306 45.19 43.79 0.29
N PHE A 307 43.95 43.47 -0.13
CA PHE A 307 42.82 43.24 0.79
C PHE A 307 42.96 41.98 1.65
N THR A 308 43.76 40.99 1.24
CA THR A 308 44.01 39.79 2.05
C THR A 308 45.07 39.99 3.15
N HIS A 309 45.86 41.06 3.09
CA HIS A 309 46.89 41.36 4.10
C HIS A 309 46.52 42.50 5.05
N SER A 310 45.60 43.38 4.66
CA SER A 310 45.11 44.48 5.50
C SER A 310 43.59 44.66 5.31
N PRO A 311 42.75 43.82 5.93
CA PRO A 311 41.32 44.11 6.01
C PRO A 311 41.12 45.32 6.92
N ILE A 312 40.41 46.34 6.43
CA ILE A 312 39.87 47.43 7.26
C ILE A 312 38.68 46.88 8.04
#